data_AF-A0A1L9VL48-F1
#
_entry.id   AF-A0A1L9VL48-F1
#
_cell.length_a   1.000
_cell.length_b   1.000
_cell.length_c   1.000
_cell.angle_alpha   90.00
_cell.angle_beta   90.00
_cell.angle_gamma   90.00
#
_symmetry.space_group_name_H-M   'P 1'
#
loop_
_entity.id
_entity.type
_entity.pdbx_description
1 polymer ?
#
loop_
_entity_poly.entity_id
_entity_poly.type
_entity_poly.pdbx_seq_one_letter_code
_entity_poly.pdbx_strand_id
1 'polypeptide(L)'
;MTWTSLNNGAFLDITIKFGALGPNPMTKQAVFHNGGDNEIGPSTLADIADAIVRILDPVNFADTANQAVYIYSAAVTERKLTAMVAKILGVDFGSVEDGRIPDVSVGELMEKAKEQLEAGDMTGMLNYYYVMMYEEGYGGRDFKKLPGMSAWGYEL
;
A
#
# COMPACT_ATOMS: atom_id res chain seq x y z
N MET A 1 -14.88 27.59 -0.01
CA MET A 1 -13.79 26.64 -0.32
C MET A 1 -14.41 25.29 -0.57
N THR A 2 -14.07 24.65 -1.68
CA THR A 2 -14.39 23.25 -1.96
C THR A 2 -13.12 22.41 -1.84
N TRP A 3 -13.25 21.14 -1.47
CA TRP A 3 -12.11 20.24 -1.31
C TRP A 3 -12.40 18.87 -1.92
N THR A 4 -11.36 18.14 -2.30
CA THR A 4 -11.43 16.73 -2.66
C THR A 4 -10.20 16.06 -2.08
N SER A 5 -10.38 14.95 -1.34
CA SER A 5 -9.27 14.16 -0.82
C SER A 5 -9.06 12.94 -1.72
N LEU A 6 -7.88 12.77 -2.32
CA LEU A 6 -7.54 11.57 -3.08
C LEU A 6 -6.79 10.60 -2.18
N ASN A 7 -7.34 9.40 -2.02
CA ASN A 7 -6.80 8.32 -1.20
C ASN A 7 -6.37 7.17 -2.12
N ASN A 8 -5.07 6.95 -2.24
CA ASN A 8 -4.50 6.09 -3.30
C ASN A 8 -3.71 4.87 -2.77
N GLY A 9 -3.78 4.61 -1.46
CA GLY A 9 -2.92 3.61 -0.82
C GLY A 9 -1.42 3.91 -0.96
N ALA A 10 -0.59 2.88 -0.94
CA ALA A 10 0.85 3.02 -1.12
C ALA A 10 1.22 3.35 -2.58
N PHE A 11 2.31 4.10 -2.78
CA PHE A 11 2.88 4.37 -4.10
C PHE A 11 3.63 3.15 -4.64
N LEU A 12 2.94 2.27 -5.40
CA LEU A 12 3.41 0.95 -5.82
C LEU A 12 4.82 0.94 -6.40
N ASP A 13 5.08 1.82 -7.36
CA ASP A 13 6.32 1.97 -8.12
C ASP A 13 7.46 2.61 -7.33
N ILE A 14 7.16 3.26 -6.21
CA ILE A 14 8.13 3.77 -5.25
C ILE A 14 8.42 2.71 -4.18
N THR A 15 7.40 2.23 -3.48
CA THR A 15 7.54 1.43 -2.26
C THR A 15 8.07 0.02 -2.51
N ILE A 16 7.78 -0.57 -3.68
CA ILE A 16 8.34 -1.87 -4.05
C ILE A 16 9.87 -1.85 -4.19
N LYS A 17 10.47 -0.69 -4.52
CA LYS A 17 11.93 -0.60 -4.74
C LYS A 17 12.74 -0.78 -3.48
N PHE A 18 12.17 -0.44 -2.32
CA PHE A 18 12.86 -0.49 -1.03
C PHE A 18 12.22 -1.47 -0.03
N GLY A 19 11.37 -2.38 -0.50
CA GLY A 19 10.89 -3.51 0.30
C GLY A 19 9.66 -3.25 1.15
N ALA A 20 8.98 -2.12 0.99
CA ALA A 20 7.81 -1.82 1.83
C ALA A 20 6.55 -2.59 1.44
N LEU A 21 6.59 -3.42 0.39
CA LEU A 21 5.45 -4.24 -0.06
C LEU A 21 5.79 -5.75 -0.12
N GLY A 22 6.71 -6.21 0.71
CA GLY A 22 7.18 -7.60 0.71
C GLY A 22 8.63 -7.72 0.21
N PRO A 23 8.85 -7.80 -1.11
CA PRO A 23 10.18 -7.99 -1.67
C PRO A 23 10.94 -6.68 -1.78
N ASN A 24 12.22 -6.71 -1.41
CA ASN A 24 13.19 -5.67 -1.73
C ASN A 24 14.10 -6.15 -2.87
N PRO A 25 13.89 -5.68 -4.12
CA PRO A 25 14.71 -6.09 -5.26
C PRO A 25 16.16 -5.61 -5.17
N MET A 26 16.43 -4.54 -4.40
CA MET A 26 17.77 -3.97 -4.23
C MET A 26 18.62 -4.80 -3.28
N THR A 27 18.04 -5.25 -2.16
CA THR A 27 18.76 -6.05 -1.16
C THR A 27 18.61 -7.56 -1.35
N LYS A 28 17.70 -8.00 -2.23
CA LYS A 28 17.34 -9.41 -2.45
C LYS A 28 16.84 -10.08 -1.16
N GLN A 29 16.16 -9.31 -0.32
CA GLN A 29 15.48 -9.78 0.89
C GLN A 29 13.99 -9.53 0.78
N ALA A 30 13.19 -10.27 1.54
CA ALA A 30 11.77 -10.01 1.70
C ALA A 30 11.42 -9.99 3.18
N VAL A 31 10.38 -9.24 3.53
CA VAL A 31 9.76 -9.22 4.86
C VAL A 31 8.26 -9.34 4.66
N PHE A 32 7.60 -10.17 5.45
CA PHE A 32 6.14 -10.25 5.45
C PHE A 32 5.58 -9.64 6.72
N HIS A 33 4.37 -9.10 6.60
CA HIS A 33 3.60 -8.53 7.67
C HIS A 33 2.35 -9.38 7.87
N ASN A 34 2.17 -9.92 9.08
CA ASN A 34 1.08 -10.83 9.43
C ASN A 34 0.93 -11.99 8.41
N GLY A 35 2.04 -12.61 8.03
CA GLY A 35 2.09 -13.72 7.09
C GLY A 35 2.07 -13.32 5.60
N GLY A 36 1.91 -12.04 5.26
CA GLY A 36 2.07 -11.52 3.88
C GLY A 36 0.94 -11.84 2.90
N ASP A 37 -0.16 -12.40 3.40
CA ASP A 37 -1.37 -12.74 2.62
C ASP A 37 -2.44 -11.63 2.64
N ASN A 38 -2.20 -10.56 3.41
CA ASN A 38 -3.10 -9.42 3.43
C ASN A 38 -3.11 -8.72 2.07
N GLU A 39 -4.32 -8.56 1.52
CA GLU A 39 -4.53 -7.86 0.28
C GLU A 39 -4.57 -6.34 0.53
N ILE A 40 -3.84 -5.61 -0.30
CA ILE A 40 -3.74 -4.15 -0.26
C ILE A 40 -3.98 -3.58 -1.66
N GLY A 41 -4.37 -2.30 -1.70
CA GLY A 41 -4.61 -1.54 -2.93
C GLY A 41 -3.61 -0.41 -3.14
N PRO A 42 -2.36 -0.68 -3.54
CA PRO A 42 -1.42 0.37 -3.91
C PRO A 42 -1.74 0.94 -5.29
N SER A 43 -1.29 2.17 -5.55
CA SER A 43 -1.44 2.86 -6.83
C SER A 43 -0.09 3.22 -7.44
N THR A 44 0.00 3.18 -8.77
CA THR A 44 1.13 3.76 -9.51
C THR A 44 1.05 5.28 -9.48
N LEU A 45 2.19 5.98 -9.60
CA LEU A 45 2.19 7.44 -9.73
C LEU A 45 1.41 7.91 -10.97
N ALA A 46 1.40 7.12 -12.04
CA ALA A 46 0.67 7.43 -13.26
C ALA A 46 -0.84 7.45 -13.02
N ASP A 47 -1.40 6.42 -12.40
CA ASP A 47 -2.84 6.36 -12.12
C ASP A 47 -3.28 7.43 -11.11
N ILE A 48 -2.40 7.79 -10.17
CA ILE A 48 -2.62 8.92 -9.25
C ILE A 48 -2.70 10.24 -10.03
N ALA A 49 -1.77 10.47 -10.96
CA ALA A 49 -1.78 11.68 -11.79
C ALA A 49 -3.05 11.75 -12.65
N ASP A 50 -3.44 10.63 -13.28
CA ASP A 50 -4.66 10.54 -14.08
C ASP A 50 -5.91 10.82 -13.23
N ALA A 51 -5.98 10.28 -12.01
CA ALA A 51 -7.08 10.55 -11.09
C ALA A 51 -7.15 12.03 -10.71
N ILE A 52 -6.01 12.69 -10.43
CA ILE A 52 -5.97 14.12 -10.14
C ILE A 52 -6.49 14.93 -11.34
N VAL A 53 -6.05 14.62 -12.56
CA VAL A 53 -6.51 15.30 -13.78
C VAL A 53 -8.03 15.12 -13.95
N ARG A 54 -8.54 13.91 -13.74
CA ARG A 54 -9.98 13.62 -13.83
C ARG A 54 -10.80 14.35 -12.77
N ILE A 55 -10.31 14.42 -11.53
CA ILE A 55 -10.95 15.17 -10.44
C ILE A 55 -11.04 16.66 -10.77
N LEU A 56 -9.99 17.23 -11.35
CA LEU A 56 -9.92 18.65 -11.68
C LEU A 56 -10.62 19.00 -13.01
N ASP A 57 -11.01 18.00 -13.80
CA ASP A 57 -11.77 18.21 -15.03
C ASP A 57 -13.14 18.86 -14.70
N PRO A 58 -13.53 19.95 -15.39
CA PRO A 58 -14.80 20.62 -15.15
C PRO A 58 -16.03 19.71 -15.18
N VAL A 59 -15.99 18.61 -15.94
CA VAL A 59 -17.08 17.64 -16.05
C VAL A 59 -17.28 16.86 -14.75
N ASN A 60 -16.21 16.63 -13.97
CA ASN A 60 -16.25 15.81 -12.75
C ASN A 60 -16.10 16.62 -11.46
N PHE A 61 -15.58 17.85 -11.53
CA PHE A 61 -15.20 18.64 -10.34
C PHE A 61 -16.35 18.87 -9.36
N ALA A 62 -17.57 19.04 -9.86
CA ALA A 62 -18.76 19.17 -9.01
C ALA A 62 -19.09 17.86 -8.29
N ASP A 63 -18.94 16.73 -8.98
CA ASP A 63 -19.25 15.40 -8.47
C ASP A 63 -18.24 14.90 -7.44
N THR A 64 -17.02 15.44 -7.46
CA THR A 64 -15.96 15.11 -6.48
C THR A 64 -15.82 16.16 -5.38
N ALA A 65 -16.65 17.20 -5.36
CA ALA A 65 -16.56 18.26 -4.36
C ALA A 65 -16.95 17.76 -2.97
N ASN A 66 -16.21 18.23 -1.96
CA ASN A 66 -16.37 18.01 -0.54
C ASN A 66 -16.44 16.54 -0.10
N GLN A 67 -15.67 15.67 -0.77
CA GLN A 67 -15.62 14.25 -0.46
C GLN A 67 -14.24 13.63 -0.69
N ALA A 68 -14.07 12.43 -0.14
CA ALA A 68 -12.95 11.57 -0.40
C ALA A 68 -13.20 10.73 -1.66
N VAL A 69 -12.20 10.67 -2.54
CA VAL A 69 -12.11 9.79 -3.71
C VAL A 69 -11.06 8.74 -3.41
N TYR A 70 -11.35 7.48 -3.75
CA TYR A 70 -10.47 6.35 -3.49
C TYR A 70 -10.06 5.68 -4.80
N ILE A 71 -8.78 5.39 -4.94
CA ILE A 71 -8.23 4.66 -6.10
C ILE A 71 -7.23 3.60 -5.64
N TYR A 72 -7.06 2.57 -6.46
CA TYR A 72 -5.95 1.64 -6.40
C TYR A 72 -5.67 1.12 -7.81
N SER A 73 -4.41 0.87 -8.15
CA SER A 73 -4.04 0.34 -9.47
C SER A 73 -4.16 -1.18 -9.52
N ALA A 74 -3.87 -1.85 -8.40
CA ALA A 74 -3.90 -3.30 -8.34
C ALA A 74 -4.24 -3.78 -6.93
N ALA A 75 -4.93 -4.92 -6.86
CA ALA A 75 -5.08 -5.68 -5.63
C ALA A 75 -3.95 -6.72 -5.53
N VAL A 76 -3.08 -6.58 -4.53
CA VAL A 76 -1.86 -7.38 -4.38
C VAL A 76 -1.64 -7.81 -2.94
N THR A 77 -0.83 -8.84 -2.75
CA THR A 77 -0.30 -9.27 -1.44
C THR A 77 1.22 -9.26 -1.50
N GLU A 78 1.87 -9.21 -0.33
CA GLU A 78 3.34 -9.28 -0.25
C GLU A 78 3.86 -10.60 -0.82
N ARG A 79 3.19 -11.72 -0.55
CA ARG A 79 3.53 -13.02 -1.15
C ARG A 79 3.46 -12.98 -2.67
N LYS A 80 2.39 -12.40 -3.24
CA LYS A 80 2.21 -12.30 -4.70
C LYS A 80 3.31 -11.44 -5.33
N LEU A 81 3.61 -10.29 -4.73
CA LEU A 81 4.69 -9.41 -5.20
C LEU A 81 6.05 -10.11 -5.10
N THR A 82 6.36 -10.76 -3.98
CA THR A 82 7.61 -11.49 -3.79
C THR A 82 7.79 -12.60 -4.81
N ALA A 83 6.75 -13.40 -5.09
CA ALA A 83 6.80 -14.43 -6.12
C ALA A 83 7.05 -13.86 -7.52
N MET A 84 6.43 -12.73 -7.86
CA MET A 84 6.67 -12.06 -9.16
C MET A 84 8.09 -11.51 -9.27
N VAL A 85 8.58 -10.83 -8.23
CA VAL A 85 9.95 -10.28 -8.21
C VAL A 85 10.99 -11.40 -8.26
N ALA A 86 10.77 -12.50 -7.52
CA ALA A 86 11.63 -13.69 -7.55
C ALA A 86 11.82 -14.22 -8.98
N LYS A 87 10.70 -14.37 -9.70
CA LYS A 87 10.69 -14.82 -11.09
C LYS A 87 11.41 -13.85 -12.03
N ILE A 88 11.20 -12.54 -11.87
CA ILE A 88 11.81 -11.51 -12.72
C ILE A 88 13.32 -11.44 -12.52
N LEU A 89 13.78 -11.54 -11.27
CA LEU A 89 15.19 -11.38 -10.91
C LEU A 89 15.99 -12.69 -10.89
N GLY A 90 15.33 -13.85 -10.95
CA GLY A 90 15.97 -15.15 -10.78
C GLY A 90 16.56 -15.33 -9.37
N VAL A 91 15.87 -14.80 -8.35
CA VAL A 91 16.30 -14.83 -6.95
C VAL A 91 15.36 -15.72 -6.14
N ASP A 92 15.93 -16.54 -5.27
CA ASP A 92 15.19 -17.22 -4.21
C ASP A 92 15.26 -16.39 -2.92
N PHE A 93 14.14 -15.77 -2.53
CA PHE A 93 14.01 -15.04 -1.26
C PHE A 93 13.84 -15.98 -0.06
N GLY A 94 13.51 -17.25 -0.31
CA GLY A 94 13.15 -18.23 0.71
C GLY A 94 11.71 -18.15 1.17
N SER A 95 11.46 -18.58 2.40
CA SER A 95 10.12 -18.69 2.97
C SER A 95 10.10 -18.27 4.44
N VAL A 96 8.90 -18.14 5.00
CA VAL A 96 8.75 -17.93 6.46
C VAL A 96 9.12 -19.22 7.19
N GLU A 97 8.75 -20.36 6.62
CA GLU A 97 8.94 -21.70 7.19
C GLU A 97 10.43 -22.08 7.28
N ASP A 98 11.26 -21.63 6.34
CA ASP A 98 12.72 -21.82 6.39
C ASP A 98 13.47 -20.69 7.11
N GLY A 99 12.76 -19.67 7.60
CA GLY A 99 13.29 -18.57 8.39
C GLY A 99 14.05 -17.49 7.60
N ARG A 100 14.08 -17.55 6.26
CA ARG A 100 14.75 -16.51 5.45
C ARG A 100 13.91 -15.27 5.21
N ILE A 101 12.59 -15.40 5.28
CA ILE A 101 11.67 -14.26 5.24
C ILE A 101 11.15 -14.01 6.66
N PRO A 102 11.53 -12.89 7.31
CA PRO A 102 10.94 -12.48 8.57
C PRO A 102 9.43 -12.26 8.42
N ASP A 103 8.66 -12.75 9.38
CA ASP A 103 7.23 -12.45 9.52
C ASP A 103 7.03 -11.53 10.73
N VAL A 104 6.59 -10.31 10.46
CA VAL A 104 6.48 -9.22 11.42
C VAL A 104 5.03 -9.02 11.82
N SER A 105 4.77 -9.02 13.12
CA SER A 105 3.47 -8.69 13.68
C SER A 105 3.20 -7.19 13.56
N VAL A 106 2.15 -6.83 12.83
CA VAL A 106 1.77 -5.42 12.64
C VAL A 106 1.25 -4.79 13.93
N GLY A 107 0.58 -5.57 14.79
CA GLY A 107 0.15 -5.12 16.12
C GLY A 107 1.34 -4.72 16.99
N GLU A 108 2.46 -5.43 16.92
CA GLU A 108 3.71 -5.07 17.61
C GLU A 108 4.37 -3.83 16.99
N LEU A 109 4.26 -3.65 15.68
CA LEU A 109 4.75 -2.44 15.01
C LEU A 109 4.01 -1.18 15.45
N MET A 110 2.72 -1.26 15.82
CA MET A 110 1.97 -0.09 16.27
C MET A 110 2.51 0.46 17.59
N GLU A 111 2.73 -0.40 18.58
CA GLU A 111 3.29 0.00 19.87
C GLU A 111 4.72 0.52 19.69
N LYS A 112 5.53 -0.17 18.89
CA LYS A 112 6.88 0.28 18.56
C LYS A 112 6.89 1.64 17.86
N ALA A 113 5.99 1.85 16.90
CA ALA A 113 5.86 3.13 16.20
C ALA A 113 5.60 4.27 17.18
N LYS A 114 4.70 4.05 18.14
CA LYS A 114 4.35 5.03 19.17
C LYS A 114 5.56 5.36 20.05
N GLU A 115 6.26 4.35 20.57
CA GLU A 115 7.46 4.55 21.40
C GLU A 115 8.54 5.34 20.66
N GLN A 116 8.78 5.01 19.39
CA GLN A 116 9.77 5.71 18.56
C GLN A 116 9.38 7.17 18.33
N LEU A 117 8.12 7.44 17.99
CA LEU A 117 7.65 8.81 17.76
C LEU A 117 7.68 9.65 19.04
N GLU A 118 7.32 9.08 20.20
CA GLU A 118 7.44 9.74 21.50
C GLU A 118 8.90 10.08 21.85
N ALA A 119 9.85 9.25 21.42
CA ALA A 119 11.28 9.49 21.56
C ALA A 119 11.87 10.43 20.49
N GLY A 120 11.08 10.92 19.53
CA GLY A 120 11.54 11.74 18.41
C GLY A 120 12.26 10.96 17.29
N ASP A 121 12.22 9.63 17.33
CA ASP A 121 12.70 8.74 16.27
C ASP A 121 11.66 8.64 15.15
N MET A 122 11.91 9.37 14.07
CA MET A 122 11.02 9.44 12.91
C MET A 122 10.92 8.14 12.11
N THR A 123 11.74 7.12 12.40
CA THR A 123 11.54 5.79 11.79
C THR A 123 10.22 5.14 12.24
N GLY A 124 9.64 5.58 13.36
CA GLY A 124 8.30 5.19 13.79
C GLY A 124 7.21 5.52 12.77
N MET A 125 7.40 6.55 11.92
CA MET A 125 6.47 6.86 10.83
C MET A 125 6.36 5.71 9.81
N LEU A 126 7.48 5.02 9.52
CA LEU A 126 7.47 3.90 8.59
C LEU A 126 6.67 2.72 9.16
N ASN A 127 6.82 2.44 10.45
CA ASN A 127 6.03 1.43 11.14
C ASN A 127 4.54 1.78 11.13
N TYR A 128 4.19 3.06 11.29
CA TYR A 128 2.81 3.51 11.17
C TYR A 128 2.22 3.30 9.76
N TYR A 129 3.03 3.45 8.69
CA TYR A 129 2.60 3.12 7.34
C TYR A 129 2.27 1.62 7.19
N TYR A 130 3.07 0.72 7.76
CA TYR A 130 2.75 -0.71 7.75
C TYR A 130 1.45 -1.04 8.47
N VAL A 131 1.18 -0.38 9.61
CA VAL A 131 -0.11 -0.48 10.31
C VAL A 131 -1.26 -0.05 9.41
N MET A 132 -1.16 1.11 8.76
CA MET A 132 -2.22 1.59 7.87
C MET A 132 -2.48 0.68 6.67
N MET A 133 -1.46 -0.04 6.19
CA MET A 133 -1.59 -0.94 5.04
C MET A 133 -2.14 -2.33 5.44
N TYR A 134 -1.68 -2.89 6.55
CA TYR A 134 -1.87 -4.32 6.84
C TYR A 134 -2.75 -4.61 8.05
N GLU A 135 -3.00 -3.64 8.94
CA GLU A 135 -3.89 -3.82 10.08
C GLU A 135 -5.35 -3.64 9.67
N GLU A 136 -6.24 -4.44 10.26
CA GLU A 136 -7.68 -4.32 10.03
C GLU A 136 -8.24 -3.03 10.66
N GLY A 137 -9.19 -2.37 10.00
CA GLY A 137 -9.80 -1.14 10.50
C GLY A 137 -9.04 0.17 10.19
N TYR A 138 -7.82 0.08 9.64
CA TYR A 138 -7.02 1.26 9.25
C TYR A 138 -7.09 1.59 7.75
N GLY A 139 -8.05 1.01 7.03
CA GLY A 139 -8.33 1.29 5.62
C GLY A 139 -7.52 0.46 4.62
N GLY A 140 -6.36 -0.08 5.02
CA GLY A 140 -5.50 -0.88 4.14
C GLY A 140 -6.15 -2.16 3.60
N ARG A 141 -6.83 -2.93 4.46
CA ARG A 141 -7.57 -4.15 4.07
C ARG A 141 -8.99 -3.88 3.54
N ASP A 142 -9.51 -2.69 3.81
CA ASP A 142 -10.87 -2.29 3.41
C ASP A 142 -10.89 -1.48 2.11
N PHE A 143 -9.76 -1.38 1.40
CA PHE A 143 -9.63 -0.59 0.18
C PHE A 143 -10.69 -0.92 -0.90
N LYS A 144 -11.17 -2.17 -0.93
CA LYS A 144 -12.27 -2.62 -1.82
C LYS A 144 -13.66 -2.17 -1.37
N LYS A 145 -13.83 -1.88 -0.07
CA LYS A 145 -15.08 -1.38 0.53
C LYS A 145 -15.13 0.14 0.53
N LEU A 146 -14.02 0.81 0.27
CA LEU A 146 -13.97 2.26 0.08
C LEU A 146 -14.66 2.59 -1.26
N PRO A 147 -15.71 3.44 -1.25
CA PRO A 147 -16.48 3.73 -2.45
C PRO A 147 -15.58 4.39 -3.50
N GLY A 148 -15.57 3.88 -4.74
CA GLY A 148 -14.82 4.54 -5.82
C GLY A 148 -14.77 3.87 -7.19
N MET A 149 -14.77 2.53 -7.28
CA MET A 149 -14.58 1.87 -8.59
C MET A 149 -15.84 1.30 -9.25
N SER A 150 -16.99 1.25 -8.57
CA SER A 150 -18.25 0.89 -9.23
C SER A 150 -18.90 2.06 -10.00
N ALA A 151 -18.40 3.29 -9.84
CA ALA A 151 -18.94 4.48 -10.50
C ALA A 151 -18.17 4.91 -11.77
N TRP A 152 -16.92 4.47 -11.93
CA TRP A 152 -16.05 4.89 -13.03
C TRP A 152 -15.41 3.66 -13.67
N GLY A 153 -16.16 3.03 -14.57
CA GLY A 153 -15.81 1.77 -15.20
C GLY A 153 -14.41 1.77 -15.82
N TYR A 154 -13.59 0.84 -15.35
CA TYR A 154 -12.61 0.16 -16.18
C TYR A 154 -13.20 -1.22 -16.49
N GLU A 155 -14.04 -1.28 -17.51
CA GLU A 155 -14.21 -2.52 -18.27
C GLU A 155 -12.96 -2.66 -19.14
N LEU A 156 -12.28 -3.79 -19.01
CA LEU A 156 -11.29 -4.26 -20.00
C LEU A 156 -11.99 -4.58 -21.32
#